data_AF-A0A0W0X2K5-F1
#
_entry.id   AF-A0A0W0X2K5-F1
#
_cell.length_a   1.000
_cell.length_b   1.000
_cell.length_c   1.000
_cell.angle_alpha   90.00
_cell.angle_beta   90.00
_cell.angle_gamma   90.00
#
_symmetry.space_group_name_H-M   'P 1'
#
loop_
_entity.id
_entity.type
_entity.pdbx_description
1 polymer ?
#
loop_
_entity_poly.entity_id
_entity_poly.type
_entity_poly.pdbx_seq_one_letter_code
_entity_poly.pdbx_strand_id
1 'polypeptide(L)' 'MNKDIFQGEWQELKGKLRQAWGKLTNNDLEEIKGNQQEIYGKLQKHYGYTKEEAKKAVQDFLSFYRD' A
#
# COMPACT_ATOMS: atom_id res chain seq x y z
N MET A 1 3.65 -12.76 10.84
CA MET A 1 2.21 -12.52 10.66
C MET A 1 2.01 -11.74 9.37
N ASN A 2 1.28 -12.31 8.40
CA ASN A 2 0.81 -11.52 7.26
C ASN A 2 -0.25 -10.55 7.78
N LYS A 3 -0.06 -9.26 7.53
CA LYS A 3 -1.00 -8.21 7.90
C LYS A 3 -1.84 -7.92 6.67
N ASP A 4 -2.96 -8.60 6.53
CA ASP A 4 -3.97 -8.22 5.56
C ASP A 4 -4.72 -6.99 6.09
N ILE A 5 -4.92 -5.99 5.24
CA ILE A 5 -5.76 -4.84 5.56
C ILE A 5 -7.21 -5.33 5.46
N PHE A 6 -8.00 -5.16 6.51
CA PHE A 6 -9.41 -5.57 6.50
C PHE A 6 -10.15 -4.89 5.33
N GLN A 7 -11.03 -5.62 4.65
CA GLN A 7 -11.72 -5.12 3.44
C GLN A 7 -12.49 -3.80 3.66
N GLY A 8 -13.01 -3.57 4.87
CA GLY A 8 -13.66 -2.31 5.24
C GLY A 8 -12.68 -1.12 5.29
N GLU A 9 -11.54 -1.31 5.94
CA GLU A 9 -10.47 -0.29 6.01
C GLU A 9 -9.82 -0.06 4.64
N TRP A 10 -9.76 -1.11 3.79
CA TRP A 10 -9.12 -1.04 2.48
C TRP A 10 -9.75 0.01 1.55
N GLN A 11 -11.08 0.16 1.55
CA GLN A 11 -11.73 1.13 0.67
C GLN A 11 -11.34 2.58 0.99
N GLU A 12 -11.23 2.92 2.28
CA GLU A 12 -10.77 4.24 2.72
C GLU A 12 -9.26 4.41 2.48
N LEU A 13 -8.48 3.37 2.81
CA LEU A 13 -7.03 3.38 2.63
C LEU A 13 -6.64 3.45 1.16
N LYS A 14 -7.41 2.89 0.22
CA LYS A 14 -7.16 2.96 -1.22
C LYS A 14 -7.05 4.40 -1.72
N GLY A 15 -7.93 5.29 -1.26
CA GLY A 15 -7.89 6.72 -1.61
C GLY A 15 -6.62 7.40 -1.08
N LYS A 16 -6.31 7.17 0.20
CA LYS A 16 -5.09 7.67 0.86
C LYS A 16 -3.81 7.11 0.21
N LEU A 17 -3.81 5.84 -0.19
CA LEU A 17 -2.70 5.16 -0.87
C LEU A 17 -2.41 5.83 -2.22
N ARG A 18 -3.46 6.16 -2.98
CA ARG A 18 -3.33 6.89 -4.25
C ARG A 18 -2.76 8.29 -4.07
N GLN A 19 -3.12 8.97 -2.98
CA GLN A 19 -2.58 10.29 -2.65
C GLN A 19 -1.10 10.21 -2.23
N ALA A 20 -0.74 9.24 -1.39
CA ALA A 20 0.64 9.03 -0.94
C ALA A 20 1.57 8.57 -2.07
N TRP A 21 1.06 7.71 -2.96
CA TRP A 21 1.81 7.16 -4.08
C TRP A 21 1.10 7.42 -5.41
N GLY A 22 1.19 8.65 -5.90
CA GLY A 22 0.54 9.08 -7.15
C GLY A 22 0.93 8.34 -8.43
N LYS A 23 2.01 7.54 -8.44
CA LYS A 23 2.35 6.65 -9.57
C LYS A 23 1.55 5.35 -9.57
N LEU A 24 0.92 4.99 -8.44
CA LEU A 24 0.02 3.83 -8.40
C LEU A 24 -1.25 4.16 -9.17
N THR A 25 -1.58 3.31 -10.13
CA THR A 25 -2.79 3.46 -10.94
C THR A 25 -4.01 2.87 -10.23
N ASN A 26 -5.21 3.20 -10.69
CA ASN A 26 -6.43 2.56 -10.19
C ASN A 26 -6.37 1.04 -10.32
N ASN A 27 -5.77 0.51 -11.40
CA ASN A 27 -5.60 -0.93 -11.61
C ASN A 27 -4.65 -1.54 -10.58
N ASP A 28 -3.53 -0.87 -10.26
CA ASP A 28 -2.62 -1.35 -9.21
C ASP A 28 -3.33 -1.46 -7.86
N LEU A 29 -4.17 -0.48 -7.53
CA LEU A 29 -4.98 -0.49 -6.32
C LEU A 29 -6.04 -1.61 -6.34
N GLU A 30 -6.62 -1.91 -7.50
CA GLU A 30 -7.56 -3.03 -7.63
C GLU A 30 -6.88 -4.40 -7.53
N GLU A 31 -5.62 -4.51 -7.95
CA GLU A 31 -4.83 -5.73 -7.79
C GLU A 31 -4.38 -5.94 -6.34
N ILE A 32 -4.04 -4.86 -5.63
CA ILE A 32 -3.61 -4.93 -4.23
C ILE A 32 -4.67 -5.59 -3.34
N LYS A 33 -5.96 -5.25 -3.49
CA LYS A 33 -7.09 -5.82 -2.71
C LYS A 33 -6.87 -5.89 -1.18
N GLY A 34 -6.13 -4.96 -0.60
CA GLY A 34 -5.80 -4.96 0.83
C GLY A 34 -4.63 -5.88 1.25
N ASN A 35 -3.97 -6.55 0.31
CA ASN A 35 -2.78 -7.35 0.58
C ASN A 35 -1.52 -6.46 0.62
N GLN A 36 -0.88 -6.36 1.78
CA GLN A 36 0.33 -5.56 1.94
C GLN A 36 1.51 -6.02 1.09
N GLN A 37 1.63 -7.33 0.82
CA GLN A 37 2.70 -7.84 -0.03
C GLN A 37 2.58 -7.32 -1.46
N GLU A 38 1.35 -7.22 -1.97
CA GLU A 38 1.08 -6.62 -3.27
C GLU A 38 1.47 -5.14 -3.28
N ILE A 39 1.20 -4.39 -2.20
CA ILE A 39 1.65 -3.00 -2.08
C ILE A 39 3.18 -2.94 -2.22
N TYR A 40 3.92 -3.82 -1.54
CA TYR A 40 5.37 -3.85 -1.65
C TYR A 40 5.83 -4.13 -3.08
N GLY A 41 5.20 -5.08 -3.78
CA GLY A 41 5.50 -5.39 -5.17
C GLY A 41 5.27 -4.20 -6.09
N LYS A 42 4.15 -3.48 -5.91
CA LYS A 42 3.84 -2.28 -6.69
C LYS A 42 4.80 -1.14 -6.42
N LEU A 43 5.20 -0.92 -5.16
CA LEU A 43 6.18 0.10 -4.80
C LEU A 43 7.56 -0.21 -5.38
N GLN A 44 8.00 -1.46 -5.32
CA GLN A 44 9.24 -1.88 -6.00
C GLN A 44 9.17 -1.62 -7.50
N LYS A 45 8.06 -1.99 -8.16
CA LYS A 45 7.89 -1.84 -9.61
C LYS A 45 7.82 -0.38 -10.09
N HIS A 46 7.07 0.48 -9.40
CA HIS A 46 6.79 1.85 -9.85
C HIS A 46 7.76 2.89 -9.30
N TYR A 47 8.37 2.62 -8.15
CA TYR A 47 9.28 3.55 -7.47
C TYR A 47 10.71 3.04 -7.36
N GLY A 48 10.99 1.77 -7.68
CA GLY A 48 12.33 1.19 -7.58
C GLY A 48 12.78 0.95 -6.13
N TYR A 49 11.85 0.95 -5.18
CA TYR A 49 12.18 0.69 -3.78
C TYR A 49 12.78 -0.70 -3.60
N THR A 50 13.64 -0.84 -2.60
CA THR A 50 13.99 -2.14 -2.04
C THR A 50 12.80 -2.70 -1.25
N LYS A 51 12.86 -4.00 -0.92
CA LYS A 51 11.82 -4.65 -0.12
C LYS A 51 11.67 -3.98 1.27
N GLU A 52 12.78 -3.54 1.84
CA GLU A 52 12.87 -2.90 3.16
C GLU A 52 12.30 -1.49 3.12
N GLU A 53 12.63 -0.70 2.09
CA GLU A 53 12.03 0.63 1.87
C GLU A 53 10.53 0.54 1.62
N ALA A 54 10.08 -0.41 0.81
CA ALA A 54 8.66 -0.62 0.54
C ALA A 54 7.90 -1.01 1.81
N LYS A 55 8.47 -1.93 2.62
CA LYS A 55 7.90 -2.30 3.93
C LYS A 55 7.80 -1.09 4.86
N LYS A 56 8.89 -0.34 4.99
CA LYS A 56 8.94 0.84 5.86
C LYS A 56 7.91 1.88 5.42
N ALA A 57 7.85 2.21 4.14
CA ALA A 57 6.93 3.21 3.61
C ALA A 57 5.45 2.84 3.86
N VAL A 58 5.08 1.57 3.70
CA VAL A 58 3.73 1.10 4.02
C VAL A 58 3.47 1.07 5.52
N GLN A 59 4.46 0.70 6.32
CA GLN A 59 4.33 0.68 7.77
C GLN A 59 4.14 2.10 8.33
N ASP A 60 4.91 3.07 7.85
CA ASP A 60 4.79 4.49 8.17
C ASP A 60 3.44 5.06 7.72
N PHE A 61 2.96 4.65 6.53
CA PHE A 61 1.62 5.01 6.05
C PHE A 61 0.53 4.47 6.97
N LEU A 62 0.60 3.18 7.33
CA LEU A 62 -0.43 2.57 8.19
C LEU A 62 -0.41 3.14 9.60
N SER A 63 0.74 3.51 10.16
CA SER A 63 0.76 4.18 11.46
C SER A 63 0.14 5.57 11.39
N PHE A 64 0.38 6.33 10.32
CA PHE A 64 -0.18 7.67 10.17
C PHE A 64 -1.71 7.71 10.02
N TYR A 65 -2.31 6.65 9.44
CA TYR A 65 -3.74 6.64 9.10
C TYR A 65 -4.61 5.73 9.98
N ARG A 66 -4.02 5.03 10.96
CA ARG A 66 -4.72 4.07 11.83
C ARG A 66 -4.74 4.48 13.32
N ASP A 67 -4.32 5.71 13.63
CA ASP A 67 -4.57 6.38 14.92
C ASP A 67 -5.93 7.09 14.92
#